data_AF-A0A966W4Q3-F1
#
_entry.id   AF-A0A966W4Q3-F1
#
_cell.length_a   1.000
_cell.length_b   1.000
_cell.length_c   1.000
_cell.angle_alpha   90.00
_cell.angle_beta   90.00
_cell.angle_gamma   90.00
#
_symmetry.space_group_name_H-M   'P 1'
#
loop_
_entity.id
_entity.type
_entity.pdbx_description
1 polymer ?
#
loop_
_entity_poly.entity_id
_entity_poly.type
_entity_poly.pdbx_seq_one_letter_code
_entity_poly.pdbx_strand_id
1 'polypeptide(L)'
;MEFKILPLSRAEFDAMIPTRETLANVLARAQANHKEAQDRQTKGWNYRMENYYNCVDDYSWGGACDRAAAEETSRASYRVSLAKEQLESPTGTFRKTCKVSVLAYLDGTPIENAKVVNTQYGRSWVIPASNGGRPTWVSAETTAATYAKKGFTLLEREYEYEAFVIGDWKYVTLVGSTLAPATPMPGTRKFYPNTFLVSEVYSLLEGEMVVA
;
A
#
# COMPACT_ATOMS: atom_id res chain seq x y z
N MET A 1 -6.80 0.88 5.36
CA MET A 1 -6.99 2.34 5.58
C MET A 1 -6.00 3.03 4.68
N GLU A 2 -6.43 3.95 3.81
CA GLU A 2 -5.53 4.57 2.83
C GLU A 2 -4.92 5.84 3.44
N PHE A 3 -3.61 5.81 3.77
CA PHE A 3 -2.86 7.07 3.86
C PHE A 3 -2.88 7.72 2.48
N LYS A 4 -3.07 9.04 2.46
CA LYS A 4 -2.82 9.79 1.23
C LYS A 4 -1.31 9.90 1.05
N ILE A 5 -0.82 9.46 -0.11
CA ILE A 5 0.60 9.52 -0.42
C ILE A 5 0.90 10.85 -1.08
N LEU A 6 1.84 11.59 -0.49
CA LEU A 6 2.39 12.77 -1.13
C LEU A 6 3.80 12.45 -1.64
N PRO A 7 3.97 12.31 -2.97
CA PRO A 7 5.28 12.14 -3.56
C PRO A 7 6.02 13.49 -3.53
N LEU A 8 7.22 13.49 -2.96
CA LEU A 8 8.04 14.69 -2.86
C LEU A 8 9.38 14.51 -3.57
N SER A 9 9.93 15.59 -4.11
CA SER A 9 11.36 15.62 -4.43
C SER A 9 12.19 15.52 -3.15
N ARG A 10 13.48 15.16 -3.27
CA ARG A 10 14.34 15.01 -2.08
C ARG A 10 14.39 16.29 -1.23
N ALA A 11 14.51 17.45 -1.88
CA ALA A 11 14.58 18.74 -1.20
C ALA A 11 13.28 19.10 -0.48
N GLU A 12 12.13 18.85 -1.11
CA GLU A 12 10.81 19.06 -0.48
C GLU A 12 10.60 18.09 0.69
N PHE A 13 11.00 16.83 0.52
CA PHE A 13 10.91 15.81 1.55
C PHE A 13 11.70 16.19 2.79
N ASP A 14 12.98 16.53 2.63
CA ASP A 14 13.87 16.92 3.74
C ASP A 14 13.36 18.18 4.46
N ALA A 15 12.75 19.13 3.73
CA ALA A 15 12.17 20.34 4.31
C ALA A 15 10.89 20.10 5.12
N MET A 16 10.17 19.01 4.85
CA MET A 16 8.91 18.65 5.53
C MET A 16 9.10 17.66 6.68
N ILE A 17 10.32 17.17 6.92
CA ILE A 17 10.60 16.25 8.03
C ILE A 17 10.16 16.92 9.35
N PRO A 18 9.28 16.28 10.13
CA PRO A 18 8.78 16.88 11.36
C PRO A 18 9.89 16.97 12.41
N THR A 19 9.81 18.00 13.25
CA THR A 19 10.70 18.09 14.41
C THR A 19 10.42 16.96 15.40
N ARG A 20 11.38 16.64 16.28
CA ARG A 20 11.19 15.63 17.33
C ARG A 20 10.03 15.94 18.26
N GLU A 21 9.80 17.21 18.57
CA GLU A 21 8.65 17.64 19.39
C GLU A 21 7.34 17.35 18.65
N THR A 22 7.28 17.64 17.35
CA THR A 22 6.13 17.31 16.50
C THR A 22 5.88 15.80 16.47
N LEU A 23 6.92 14.98 16.32
CA LEU A 23 6.81 13.52 16.32
C LEU A 23 6.31 12.97 17.68
N ALA A 24 6.80 13.52 18.79
CA ALA A 24 6.31 13.14 20.12
C ALA A 24 4.81 13.46 20.28
N ASN A 25 4.36 14.60 19.77
CA ASN A 25 2.94 14.97 19.75
C ASN A 25 2.12 14.03 18.84
N VAL A 26 2.65 13.61 17.69
CA VAL A 26 2.02 12.62 16.81
C VAL A 26 1.86 11.28 17.55
N LEU A 27 2.89 10.80 18.24
CA LEU A 27 2.84 9.57 19.02
C LEU A 27 1.80 9.66 20.14
N ALA A 28 1.78 10.76 20.90
CA ALA A 28 0.81 10.96 21.97
C ALA A 28 -0.64 10.91 21.45
N ARG A 29 -0.92 11.56 20.31
CA ARG A 29 -2.24 11.50 19.66
C ARG A 29 -2.58 10.10 19.18
N ALA A 30 -1.64 9.39 18.56
CA ALA A 30 -1.86 8.01 18.11
C ALA A 30 -2.19 7.08 19.28
N GLN A 31 -1.48 7.23 20.42
CA GLN A 31 -1.74 6.46 21.64
C GLN A 31 -3.11 6.77 22.24
N ALA A 32 -3.51 8.04 22.26
CA ALA A 32 -4.84 8.44 22.72
C ALA A 32 -5.95 7.81 21.86
N ASN A 33 -5.83 7.87 20.54
CA ASN A 33 -6.79 7.27 19.61
C ASN A 33 -6.86 5.75 19.74
N HIS A 34 -5.71 5.09 19.91
CA HIS A 34 -5.66 3.65 20.15
C HIS A 34 -6.37 3.26 21.46
N LYS A 35 -6.14 4.01 22.53
CA LYS A 35 -6.83 3.80 23.80
C LYS A 35 -8.34 3.98 23.65
N GLU A 36 -8.80 5.02 22.95
CA GLU A 36 -10.22 5.25 22.70
C GLU A 36 -10.86 4.11 21.89
N ALA A 37 -10.18 3.60 20.86
CA ALA A 37 -10.64 2.46 20.08
C ALA A 37 -10.76 1.19 20.94
N GLN A 38 -9.76 0.92 21.79
CA GLN A 38 -9.80 -0.18 22.76
C GLN A 38 -10.97 -0.04 23.73
N ASP A 39 -11.18 1.14 24.31
CA ASP A 39 -12.28 1.40 25.24
C ASP A 39 -13.65 1.18 24.57
N ARG A 40 -13.80 1.60 23.30
CA ARG A 40 -15.02 1.35 22.51
C ARG A 40 -15.24 -0.15 22.26
N GLN A 41 -14.19 -0.88 21.90
CA GLN A 41 -14.25 -2.32 21.70
C GLN A 41 -14.65 -3.06 23.00
N THR A 42 -14.04 -2.70 24.13
CA THR A 42 -14.35 -3.29 25.44
C THR A 42 -15.77 -2.98 25.88
N LYS A 43 -16.25 -1.75 25.69
CA LYS A 43 -17.65 -1.39 25.99
C LYS A 43 -18.64 -2.22 25.17
N GLY A 44 -18.40 -2.35 23.86
CA GLY A 44 -19.25 -3.17 22.98
C GLY A 44 -19.23 -4.66 23.34
N TRP A 45 -18.08 -5.18 23.79
CA TRP A 45 -17.97 -6.54 24.33
C TRP A 45 -18.79 -6.71 25.63
N ASN A 46 -18.61 -5.82 26.60
CA ASN A 46 -19.28 -5.91 27.90
C ASN A 46 -20.81 -5.81 27.76
N TYR A 47 -21.31 -4.88 26.95
CA TYR A 47 -22.74 -4.74 26.69
C TYR A 47 -23.38 -6.04 26.17
N ARG A 48 -22.66 -6.77 25.32
CA ARG A 48 -23.14 -8.06 24.78
C ARG A 48 -23.09 -9.17 25.81
N MET A 49 -22.04 -9.23 26.62
CA MET A 49 -21.97 -10.20 27.72
C MET A 49 -23.11 -10.00 28.73
N GLU A 50 -23.52 -8.75 28.97
CA GLU A 50 -24.65 -8.42 29.85
C GLU A 50 -26.02 -8.80 29.23
N ASN A 51 -26.14 -8.75 27.90
CA ASN A 51 -27.40 -9.00 27.19
C ASN A 51 -27.44 -10.36 26.45
N TYR A 52 -26.46 -11.24 26.70
CA TYR A 52 -26.23 -12.48 25.95
C TYR A 52 -27.47 -13.39 25.83
N TYR A 53 -28.33 -13.41 26.86
CA TYR A 53 -29.55 -14.22 26.86
C TYR A 53 -30.76 -13.56 26.16
N ASN A 54 -30.71 -12.25 25.89
CA ASN A 54 -31.80 -11.49 25.25
C ASN A 54 -31.61 -11.37 23.72
N CYS A 55 -30.43 -11.73 23.20
CA CYS A 55 -30.08 -11.54 21.80
C CYS A 55 -30.22 -12.84 21.00
N VAL A 56 -31.46 -13.16 20.59
CA VAL A 56 -31.77 -14.36 19.78
C VAL A 56 -31.23 -14.26 18.33
N ASP A 57 -30.80 -13.09 17.88
CA ASP A 57 -30.40 -12.82 16.48
C ASP A 57 -28.99 -12.19 16.31
N ASP A 58 -28.20 -12.06 17.39
CA ASP A 58 -26.90 -11.36 17.35
C ASP A 58 -25.82 -12.08 16.53
N TYR A 59 -26.03 -13.34 16.14
CA TYR A 59 -25.13 -14.04 15.22
C TYR A 59 -25.05 -13.37 13.85
N SER A 60 -26.07 -12.60 13.44
CA SER A 60 -26.06 -11.89 12.16
C SER A 60 -25.42 -10.48 12.24
N TRP A 61 -25.37 -9.85 13.42
CA TRP A 61 -24.87 -8.47 13.62
C TRP A 61 -23.51 -8.39 14.33
N GLY A 62 -23.21 -9.30 15.27
CA GLY A 62 -21.96 -9.30 16.02
C GLY A 62 -20.72 -9.46 15.13
N GLY A 63 -20.78 -10.35 14.14
CA GLY A 63 -19.63 -10.64 13.28
C GLY A 63 -19.15 -9.46 12.42
N ALA A 64 -20.04 -8.59 11.95
CA ALA A 64 -19.65 -7.44 11.13
C ALA A 64 -19.13 -6.28 11.99
N CYS A 65 -19.83 -5.94 13.08
CA CYS A 65 -19.41 -4.88 13.99
C CYS A 65 -18.12 -5.22 14.75
N ASP A 66 -17.91 -6.50 15.12
CA ASP A 66 -16.67 -6.95 15.75
C ASP A 66 -15.48 -6.88 14.82
N ARG A 67 -15.66 -7.30 13.56
CA ARG A 67 -14.62 -7.16 12.54
C ARG A 67 -14.29 -5.69 12.34
N ALA A 68 -15.30 -4.81 12.24
CA ALA A 68 -15.07 -3.37 12.13
C ALA A 68 -14.33 -2.78 13.34
N ALA A 69 -14.71 -3.15 14.56
CA ALA A 69 -14.06 -2.68 15.79
C ALA A 69 -12.63 -3.22 15.93
N ALA A 70 -12.41 -4.51 15.64
CA ALA A 70 -11.09 -5.12 15.64
C ALA A 70 -10.17 -4.53 14.57
N GLU A 71 -10.71 -4.25 13.37
CA GLU A 71 -10.01 -3.52 12.31
C GLU A 71 -9.64 -2.10 12.76
N GLU A 72 -10.54 -1.38 13.43
CA GLU A 72 -10.25 -0.04 13.96
C GLU A 72 -9.12 -0.08 15.00
N THR A 73 -9.18 -1.01 15.96
CA THR A 73 -8.13 -1.19 16.97
C THR A 73 -6.79 -1.56 16.32
N SER A 74 -6.80 -2.49 15.36
CA SER A 74 -5.60 -2.89 14.60
C SER A 74 -4.99 -1.69 13.86
N ARG A 75 -5.83 -0.89 13.18
CA ARG A 75 -5.41 0.34 12.48
C ARG A 75 -4.81 1.37 13.44
N ALA A 76 -5.42 1.57 14.61
CA ALA A 76 -4.90 2.50 15.60
C ALA A 76 -3.56 2.02 16.20
N SER A 77 -3.42 0.70 16.41
CA SER A 77 -2.16 0.08 16.85
C SER A 77 -1.04 0.28 15.83
N TYR A 78 -1.35 0.10 14.54
CA TYR A 78 -0.41 0.35 13.45
C TYR A 78 0.04 1.82 13.37
N ARG A 79 -0.85 2.78 13.62
CA ARG A 79 -0.47 4.20 13.71
C ARG A 79 0.51 4.46 14.86
N VAL A 80 0.32 3.79 16.00
CA VAL A 80 1.26 3.87 17.13
C VAL A 80 2.61 3.28 16.76
N SER A 81 2.67 2.13 16.09
CA SER A 81 3.95 1.52 15.71
C SER A 81 4.73 2.39 14.73
N LEU A 82 4.07 2.97 13.72
CA LEU A 82 4.71 3.91 12.79
C LEU A 82 5.22 5.16 13.50
N ALA A 83 4.41 5.77 14.38
CA ALA A 83 4.83 6.96 15.11
C ALA A 83 6.02 6.69 16.05
N LYS A 84 6.09 5.50 16.65
CA LYS A 84 7.26 5.06 17.43
C LYS A 84 8.49 4.90 16.55
N GLU A 85 8.36 4.18 15.43
CA GLU A 85 9.46 3.96 14.48
C GLU A 85 10.04 5.31 13.98
N GLN A 86 9.18 6.29 13.69
CA GLN A 86 9.61 7.64 13.33
C GLN A 86 10.36 8.36 14.47
N LEU A 87 9.86 8.27 15.71
CA LEU A 87 10.45 8.98 16.85
C LEU A 87 11.79 8.39 17.27
N GLU A 88 11.93 7.06 17.18
CA GLU A 88 13.16 6.32 17.47
C GLU A 88 14.22 6.50 16.38
N SER A 89 13.79 6.80 15.16
CA SER A 89 14.70 7.08 14.04
C SER A 89 15.49 8.38 14.25
N PRO A 90 16.83 8.36 14.05
CA PRO A 90 17.65 9.57 14.14
C PRO A 90 17.19 10.70 13.21
N THR A 91 16.65 10.33 12.04
CA THR A 91 16.22 11.26 10.98
C THR A 91 14.74 11.63 11.07
N GLY A 92 13.95 11.03 11.97
CA GLY A 92 12.50 11.26 12.03
C GLY A 92 11.69 10.54 10.93
N THR A 93 12.35 9.68 10.16
CA THR A 93 11.82 8.96 8.99
C THR A 93 12.03 7.46 9.15
N PHE A 94 11.24 6.66 8.44
CA PHE A 94 11.45 5.21 8.33
C PHE A 94 11.71 4.82 6.88
N ARG A 95 12.47 3.74 6.71
CA ARG A 95 12.75 3.15 5.40
C ARG A 95 12.10 1.79 5.27
N LYS A 96 11.54 1.52 4.10
CA LYS A 96 10.93 0.22 3.78
C LYS A 96 11.27 -0.14 2.34
N THR A 97 11.18 -1.43 2.05
CA THR A 97 11.20 -1.92 0.68
C THR A 97 9.79 -2.33 0.26
N CYS A 98 9.42 -2.05 -0.98
CA CYS A 98 8.19 -2.54 -1.61
C CYS A 98 8.52 -3.24 -2.92
N LYS A 99 7.79 -4.32 -3.22
CA LYS A 99 7.92 -5.05 -4.47
C LYS A 99 6.84 -4.60 -5.44
N VAL A 100 7.27 -4.14 -6.60
CA VAL A 100 6.41 -3.68 -7.68
C VAL A 100 6.52 -4.67 -8.82
N SER A 101 5.43 -5.35 -9.14
CA SER A 101 5.33 -6.20 -10.31
C SER A 101 4.81 -5.38 -11.50
N VAL A 102 5.40 -5.59 -12.67
CA VAL A 102 5.12 -4.89 -13.93
C VAL A 102 4.77 -5.89 -15.01
N LEU A 103 3.68 -5.64 -15.74
CA LEU A 103 3.36 -6.40 -16.94
C LEU A 103 4.28 -5.99 -18.10
N ALA A 104 5.30 -6.81 -18.39
CA ALA A 104 6.40 -6.41 -19.25
C ALA A 104 6.30 -6.95 -20.68
N TYR A 105 5.82 -8.18 -20.87
CA TYR A 105 5.72 -8.81 -22.18
C TYR A 105 4.41 -9.58 -22.34
N LEU A 106 3.91 -9.66 -23.58
CA LEU A 106 2.88 -10.59 -24.04
C LEU A 106 3.45 -11.41 -25.19
N ASP A 107 3.55 -12.72 -25.02
CA ASP A 107 4.09 -13.67 -26.01
C ASP A 107 5.45 -13.25 -26.58
N GLY A 108 6.32 -12.69 -25.71
CA GLY A 108 7.65 -12.20 -26.07
C GLY A 108 7.69 -10.79 -26.68
N THR A 109 6.54 -10.16 -26.92
CA THR A 109 6.43 -8.78 -27.39
C THR A 109 6.40 -7.82 -26.19
N PRO A 110 7.26 -6.78 -26.13
CA PRO A 110 7.23 -5.79 -25.06
C PRO A 110 5.87 -5.09 -24.98
N ILE A 111 5.34 -4.95 -23.77
CA ILE A 111 4.14 -4.17 -23.52
C ILE A 111 4.56 -2.75 -23.16
N GLU A 112 4.12 -1.79 -23.97
CA GLU A 112 4.39 -0.37 -23.73
C GLU A 112 3.23 0.27 -22.97
N ASN A 113 3.57 1.12 -21.99
CA ASN A 113 2.62 1.98 -21.27
C ASN A 113 1.48 1.24 -20.54
N ALA A 114 1.68 -0.02 -20.14
CA ALA A 114 0.73 -0.71 -19.28
C ALA A 114 0.65 -0.02 -17.92
N LYS A 115 -0.57 0.29 -17.48
CA LYS A 115 -0.84 0.97 -16.21
C LYS A 115 -1.66 0.08 -15.29
N VAL A 116 -1.36 0.12 -14.00
CA VAL A 116 -2.23 -0.49 -12.98
C VAL A 116 -3.30 0.52 -12.60
N VAL A 117 -4.55 0.07 -12.54
CA VAL A 117 -5.66 0.85 -12.02
C VAL A 117 -6.46 0.03 -11.02
N ASN A 118 -6.99 0.70 -10.00
CA ASN A 118 -7.95 0.12 -9.07
C ASN A 118 -9.35 0.21 -9.69
N THR A 119 -9.99 -0.93 -9.92
CA THR A 119 -11.39 -1.01 -10.38
C THR A 119 -12.30 -1.43 -9.23
N GLN A 120 -13.62 -1.34 -9.42
CA GLN A 120 -14.59 -1.84 -8.45
C GLN A 120 -14.47 -3.35 -8.16
N TYR A 121 -13.82 -4.10 -9.07
CA TYR A 121 -13.60 -5.55 -8.94
C TYR A 121 -12.17 -5.90 -8.49
N GLY A 122 -11.38 -4.90 -8.10
CA GLY A 122 -9.98 -5.05 -7.72
C GLY A 122 -9.01 -4.46 -8.74
N ARG A 123 -7.72 -4.74 -8.55
CA ARG A 123 -6.66 -4.20 -9.42
C ARG A 123 -6.71 -4.81 -10.81
N SER A 124 -6.41 -4.01 -11.82
CA SER A 124 -6.30 -4.46 -13.20
C SER A 124 -5.24 -3.68 -13.94
N TRP A 125 -4.59 -4.35 -14.89
CA TRP A 125 -3.72 -3.73 -15.88
C TRP A 125 -4.54 -3.22 -17.05
N VAL A 126 -4.29 -1.98 -17.44
CA VAL A 126 -4.76 -1.40 -18.69
C VAL A 126 -3.58 -1.33 -19.63
N ILE A 127 -3.66 -2.09 -20.72
CA ILE A 127 -2.73 -1.99 -21.83
C ILE A 127 -3.38 -1.06 -22.86
N PRO A 128 -2.84 0.14 -23.09
CA PRO A 128 -3.37 1.06 -24.09
C PRO A 128 -3.32 0.40 -25.45
N ALA A 129 -4.39 0.54 -26.24
CA ALA A 129 -4.34 0.12 -27.63
C ALA A 129 -3.35 1.01 -28.39
N SER A 130 -2.47 0.40 -29.18
CA SER A 130 -1.76 1.14 -30.22
C SER A 130 -2.77 1.54 -31.30
N ASN A 131 -2.73 2.82 -31.73
CA ASN A 131 -3.52 3.36 -32.84
C ASN A 131 -5.07 3.29 -32.71
N GLY A 132 -5.64 3.79 -31.60
CA GLY A 132 -7.08 4.09 -31.52
C GLY A 132 -8.01 2.88 -31.33
N GLY A 133 -7.45 1.69 -31.07
CA GLY A 133 -8.22 0.52 -30.68
C GLY A 133 -8.78 0.59 -29.25
N ARG A 134 -9.51 -0.45 -28.84
CA ARG A 134 -9.98 -0.59 -27.44
C ARG A 134 -8.83 -1.05 -26.55
N PRO A 135 -8.63 -0.44 -25.37
CA PRO A 135 -7.61 -0.89 -24.43
C PRO A 135 -7.89 -2.32 -23.96
N THR A 136 -6.83 -3.09 -23.77
CA THR A 136 -6.92 -4.46 -23.25
C THR A 136 -6.82 -4.41 -21.73
N TRP A 137 -7.76 -5.07 -21.07
CA TRP A 137 -7.82 -5.16 -19.61
C TRP A 137 -7.36 -6.54 -19.17
N VAL A 138 -6.45 -6.59 -18.21
CA VAL A 138 -5.96 -7.83 -17.61
C VAL A 138 -6.13 -7.72 -16.10
N SER A 139 -6.97 -8.56 -15.50
CA SER A 139 -7.12 -8.60 -14.06
C SER A 139 -5.77 -8.79 -13.37
N ALA A 140 -5.52 -8.05 -12.31
CA ALA A 140 -4.27 -8.17 -11.59
C ALA A 140 -4.29 -9.46 -10.74
N GLU A 141 -3.73 -10.54 -11.27
CA GLU A 141 -3.63 -11.83 -10.57
C GLU A 141 -2.56 -11.78 -9.48
N THR A 142 -2.71 -12.60 -8.44
CA THR A 142 -1.80 -12.64 -7.28
C THR A 142 -0.49 -13.39 -7.54
N THR A 143 -0.41 -14.20 -8.60
CA THR A 143 0.79 -15.02 -8.87
C THR A 143 1.29 -14.89 -10.31
N ALA A 144 2.61 -14.85 -10.48
CA ALA A 144 3.26 -14.80 -11.79
C ALA A 144 2.94 -16.01 -12.68
N ALA A 145 2.67 -17.18 -12.08
CA ALA A 145 2.30 -18.38 -12.80
C ALA A 145 0.97 -18.23 -13.56
N THR A 146 0.01 -17.47 -13.04
CA THR A 146 -1.27 -17.22 -13.72
C THR A 146 -1.09 -16.33 -14.95
N TYR A 147 -0.18 -15.36 -14.90
CA TYR A 147 0.16 -14.51 -16.05
C TYR A 147 0.87 -15.30 -17.14
N ALA A 148 1.83 -16.15 -16.78
CA ALA A 148 2.58 -16.96 -17.73
C ALA A 148 1.66 -17.87 -18.56
N LYS A 149 0.62 -18.44 -17.95
CA LYS A 149 -0.40 -19.25 -18.67
C LYS A 149 -1.17 -18.46 -19.72
N LYS A 150 -1.29 -17.15 -19.54
CA LYS A 150 -1.98 -16.21 -20.45
C LYS A 150 -0.99 -15.55 -21.45
N GLY A 151 0.25 -16.03 -21.51
CA GLY A 151 1.30 -15.47 -22.38
C GLY A 151 2.01 -14.23 -21.80
N PHE A 152 1.61 -13.78 -20.61
CA PHE A 152 2.18 -12.58 -20.00
C PHE A 152 3.43 -12.88 -19.16
N THR A 153 4.43 -12.01 -19.25
CA THR A 153 5.60 -12.02 -18.37
C THR A 153 5.54 -10.83 -17.41
N LEU A 154 5.56 -11.13 -16.11
CA LEU A 154 5.74 -10.13 -15.06
C LEU A 154 7.23 -9.91 -14.78
N LEU A 155 7.63 -8.65 -14.66
CA LEU A 155 8.92 -8.26 -14.08
C LEU A 155 8.68 -7.69 -12.69
N GLU A 156 9.39 -8.19 -11.70
CA GLU A 156 9.35 -7.64 -10.34
C GLU A 156 10.56 -6.72 -10.13
N ARG A 157 10.29 -5.58 -9.49
CA ARG A 157 11.31 -4.64 -9.05
C ARG A 157 11.12 -4.33 -7.59
N GLU A 158 12.23 -4.27 -6.86
CA GLU A 158 12.21 -3.85 -5.47
C GLU A 158 12.64 -2.39 -5.39
N TYR A 159 11.82 -1.59 -4.72
CA TYR A 159 12.07 -0.17 -4.48
C TYR A 159 12.29 0.05 -3.00
N GLU A 160 13.34 0.80 -2.66
CA GLU A 160 13.54 1.31 -1.31
C GLU A 160 12.99 2.74 -1.26
N TYR A 161 12.11 2.98 -0.30
CA TYR A 161 11.53 4.28 -0.06
C TYR A 161 11.78 4.72 1.38
N GLU A 162 11.87 6.03 1.54
CA GLU A 162 11.92 6.71 2.83
C GLU A 162 10.60 7.47 3.02
N ALA A 163 10.05 7.39 4.22
CA ALA A 163 8.75 7.98 4.52
C ALA A 163 8.66 8.51 5.95
N PHE A 164 7.71 9.43 6.14
CA PHE A 164 7.24 9.86 7.45
C PHE A 164 5.73 10.11 7.39
N VAL A 165 5.06 10.04 8.53
CA VAL A 165 3.61 10.26 8.67
C VAL A 165 3.35 11.49 9.51
N ILE A 166 2.38 12.30 9.06
CA ILE A 166 1.77 13.39 9.85
C ILE A 166 0.26 13.31 9.65
N GLY A 167 -0.50 13.10 10.72
CA GLY A 167 -1.95 12.94 10.63
C GLY A 167 -2.34 11.76 9.73
N ASP A 168 -3.11 12.04 8.68
CA ASP A 168 -3.55 11.03 7.70
C ASP A 168 -2.69 11.01 6.42
N TRP A 169 -1.59 11.77 6.40
CA TRP A 169 -0.67 11.85 5.27
C TRP A 169 0.59 11.05 5.50
N LYS A 170 0.96 10.26 4.50
CA LYS A 170 2.26 9.58 4.41
C LYS A 170 3.07 10.27 3.32
N TYR A 171 4.13 10.94 3.72
CA TYR A 171 5.06 11.62 2.83
C TYR A 171 6.13 10.62 2.42
N VAL A 172 6.40 10.50 1.14
CA VAL A 172 7.29 9.46 0.61
C VAL A 172 8.26 10.06 -0.40
N THR A 173 9.51 9.62 -0.32
CA THR A 173 10.53 9.81 -1.37
C THR A 173 11.17 8.46 -1.70
N LEU A 174 11.52 8.26 -2.98
CA LEU A 174 12.29 7.10 -3.40
C LEU A 174 13.77 7.31 -3.09
N VAL A 175 14.42 6.29 -2.52
CA VAL A 175 15.86 6.30 -2.19
C VAL A 175 16.65 5.60 -3.29
N GLY A 176 16.11 4.52 -3.81
CA GLY A 176 16.72 3.75 -4.89
C GLY A 176 15.81 2.64 -5.40
N SER A 177 16.23 2.01 -6.49
CA SER A 177 15.60 0.81 -7.01
C SER A 177 16.66 -0.23 -7.29
N THR A 178 16.48 -1.43 -6.76
CA THR A 178 17.23 -2.60 -7.19
C THR A 178 16.38 -3.32 -8.24
N LEU A 179 16.91 -3.39 -9.46
CA LEU A 179 16.44 -4.35 -10.43
C LEU A 179 16.73 -5.74 -9.84
N ALA A 180 15.69 -6.52 -9.55
CA ALA A 180 15.87 -7.96 -9.55
C ALA A 180 16.52 -8.32 -10.90
N PRO A 181 17.55 -9.18 -10.94
CA PRO A 181 18.22 -9.51 -12.19
C PRO A 181 17.15 -10.06 -13.14
N ALA A 182 16.75 -9.23 -14.11
CA ALA A 182 15.91 -9.68 -15.20
C ALA A 182 16.77 -10.70 -15.93
N THR A 183 16.41 -11.98 -15.90
CA THR A 183 17.01 -12.97 -16.79
C THR A 183 16.77 -12.44 -18.20
N PRO A 184 17.80 -11.94 -18.92
CA PRO A 184 17.56 -11.32 -20.21
C PRO A 184 17.10 -12.43 -21.15
N MET A 185 15.91 -12.30 -21.74
CA MET A 185 15.50 -13.21 -22.79
C MET A 185 16.46 -13.06 -23.97
N PRO A 186 17.01 -14.17 -24.52
CA PRO A 186 17.91 -14.11 -25.66
C PRO A 186 17.27 -13.37 -26.84
N GLY A 187 17.95 -12.35 -27.38
CA GLY A 187 17.51 -11.64 -28.59
C GLY A 187 16.65 -10.39 -28.38
N THR A 188 16.31 -10.02 -27.15
CA THR A 188 15.59 -8.76 -26.89
C THR A 188 16.57 -7.58 -26.79
N ARG A 189 16.32 -6.48 -27.53
CA ARG A 189 17.02 -5.20 -27.29
C ARG A 189 16.87 -4.86 -25.82
N LYS A 190 17.92 -4.34 -25.19
CA LYS A 190 17.91 -3.84 -23.81
C LYS A 190 16.78 -2.81 -23.64
N PHE A 191 15.58 -3.29 -23.33
CA PHE A 191 14.49 -2.46 -22.87
C PHE A 191 14.91 -2.09 -21.46
N TYR A 192 15.24 -0.82 -21.26
CA TYR A 192 15.45 -0.26 -19.95
C TYR A 192 14.12 0.36 -19.54
N PRO A 193 13.33 -0.26 -18.64
CA PRO A 193 12.11 0.34 -18.09
C PRO A 193 12.43 1.55 -17.19
N ASN A 194 13.51 2.29 -17.42
CA ASN A 194 13.90 3.43 -16.58
C ASN A 194 12.91 4.59 -16.65
N THR A 195 11.91 4.52 -17.54
CA THR A 195 10.73 5.37 -17.58
C THR A 195 9.49 4.70 -16.97
N PHE A 196 9.64 3.71 -16.08
CA PHE A 196 8.59 3.42 -15.10
C PHE A 196 8.47 4.65 -14.21
N LEU A 197 7.42 5.41 -14.46
CA LEU A 197 7.20 6.69 -13.83
C LEU A 197 7.08 6.45 -12.35
N VAL A 198 7.88 7.17 -11.57
CA VAL A 198 7.79 7.33 -10.13
C VAL A 198 6.33 7.38 -9.62
N SER A 199 5.39 7.90 -10.41
CA SER A 199 3.93 7.88 -10.17
C SER A 199 3.30 6.50 -10.00
N GLU A 200 3.78 5.46 -10.68
CA GLU A 200 3.22 4.11 -10.60
C GLU A 200 3.63 3.40 -9.29
N VAL A 201 4.87 3.65 -8.82
CA VAL A 201 5.30 3.19 -7.49
C VAL A 201 4.44 3.82 -6.41
N TYR A 202 4.13 5.12 -6.52
CA TYR A 202 3.24 5.79 -5.58
C TYR A 202 1.80 5.25 -5.62
N SER A 203 1.24 4.96 -6.81
CA SER A 203 -0.08 4.33 -6.93
C SER A 203 -0.15 2.90 -6.34
N LEU A 204 0.97 2.18 -6.35
CA LEU A 204 1.07 0.84 -5.77
C LEU A 204 1.24 0.89 -4.25
N LEU A 205 2.00 1.87 -3.74
CA LEU A 205 2.11 2.14 -2.31
C LEU A 205 0.76 2.56 -1.70
N GLU A 206 -0.09 3.27 -2.45
CA GLU A 206 -1.48 3.55 -2.03
C GLU A 206 -2.27 2.24 -1.85
N GLY A 207 -2.03 1.26 -2.73
CA GLY A 207 -2.68 -0.03 -2.70
C GLY A 207 -2.18 -1.01 -1.64
N GLU A 208 -0.87 -1.08 -1.34
CA GLU A 208 -0.33 -1.98 -0.31
C GLU A 208 -0.96 -1.76 1.07
N MET A 209 -1.52 -0.58 1.33
CA MET A 209 -2.18 -0.23 2.60
C MET A 209 -3.67 -0.63 2.69
N VAL A 210 -4.20 -1.30 1.65
CA VAL A 210 -5.53 -1.90 1.65
C VAL A 210 -5.51 -3.33 2.22
N VAL A 211 -4.32 -3.97 2.35
CA VAL A 211 -4.18 -5.39 2.74
C VAL A 211 -3.47 -5.58 4.10
N ALA A 212 -3.47 -4.56 4.97
CA ALA A 212 -2.97 -4.68 6.36
C ALA A 212 -4.04 -4.27 7.37
#